data_AF-A0A353EPI4-F1
#
_entry.id   AF-A0A353EPI4-F1
#
_cell.length_a   1.000
_cell.length_b   1.000
_cell.length_c   1.000
_cell.angle_alpha   90.00
_cell.angle_beta   90.00
_cell.angle_gamma   90.00
#
_symmetry.space_group_name_H-M   'P 1'
#
loop_
_entity.id
_entity.type
_entity.pdbx_description
1 polymer ?
#
loop_
_entity_poly.entity_id
_entity_poly.type
_entity_poly.pdbx_seq_one_letter_code
_entity_poly.pdbx_strand_id
1 'polypeptide(L)' 'EIDGSHHFEANHSHQDRQRDTMLEKEGIKVLRFHNGQVLNEIETVLEVIWEEVEKRLSRRK' A
#
# COMPACT_ATOMS: atom_id res chain seq x y z
N GLU A 1 2.74 -2.96 -2.07
CA GLU A 1 2.88 -4.33 -1.54
C GLU A 1 1.64 -5.11 -1.90
N ILE A 2 1.78 -6.39 -2.25
CA ILE A 2 0.64 -7.26 -2.58
C ILE A 2 0.64 -8.42 -1.59
N ASP A 3 -0.45 -8.55 -0.84
CA ASP A 3 -0.57 -9.50 0.26
C ASP A 3 -1.46 -10.68 -0.12
N GLY A 4 -1.00 -11.90 0.15
CA GLY A 4 -1.69 -13.13 -0.21
C GLY A 4 -2.67 -13.61 0.86
N SER A 5 -3.64 -14.44 0.46
CA SER A 5 -4.65 -15.04 1.33
C SER A 5 -4.11 -16.03 2.38
N HIS A 6 -2.79 -16.09 2.57
CA HIS A 6 -2.13 -16.87 3.63
C HIS A 6 -1.61 -16.00 4.79
N HIS A 7 -2.10 -14.76 4.92
CA HIS A 7 -1.87 -13.90 6.09
C HIS A 7 -3.17 -13.52 6.80
N PHE A 8 -4.00 -14.52 7.12
CA PHE A 8 -5.11 -14.37 8.06
C PHE A 8 -4.68 -14.58 9.53
N GLU A 9 -3.42 -14.32 9.85
CA GLU A 9 -2.98 -14.25 11.23
C GLU A 9 -2.65 -12.80 11.58
N ALA A 10 -3.32 -12.29 12.61
CA ALA A 10 -3.07 -11.01 13.27
C ALA A 10 -1.62 -10.83 13.82
N ASN A 11 -0.70 -11.71 13.44
CA ASN A 11 0.68 -11.85 13.90
C ASN A 11 1.72 -11.05 13.09
N HIS A 12 1.35 -10.40 11.98
CA HIS A 12 2.28 -9.55 11.20
C HIS A 12 2.34 -8.09 11.67
N SER A 13 1.72 -7.76 12.80
CA SER A 13 1.46 -6.37 13.20
C SER A 13 2.70 -5.56 13.65
N HIS A 14 3.76 -6.22 14.14
CA HIS A 14 4.89 -5.50 14.74
C HIS A 14 6.07 -5.28 13.79
N GLN A 15 6.36 -6.23 12.91
CA GLN A 15 7.45 -6.10 11.95
C GLN A 15 7.04 -5.26 10.74
N ASP A 16 5.80 -5.44 10.23
CA ASP A 16 5.30 -4.61 9.14
C ASP A 16 5.14 -3.16 9.58
N ARG A 17 4.62 -2.92 10.79
CA ARG A 17 4.47 -1.56 11.30
C ARG A 17 5.80 -0.84 11.48
N GLN A 18 6.85 -1.54 11.91
CA GLN A 18 8.20 -0.97 11.99
C GLN A 18 8.76 -0.64 10.60
N ARG A 19 8.53 -1.52 9.63
CA ARG A 19 8.96 -1.33 8.24
C ARG A 19 8.23 -0.15 7.60
N ASP A 20 6.91 -0.11 7.74
CA ASP A 20 6.06 0.98 7.23
C ASP A 20 6.47 2.31 7.86
N THR A 21 6.67 2.34 9.18
CA THR A 21 7.14 3.55 9.89
C THR A 21 8.51 4.01 9.39
N MET A 22 9.43 3.08 9.11
CA MET A 22 10.76 3.42 8.58
C MET A 22 10.66 3.97 7.15
N LEU A 23 9.87 3.34 6.29
CA LEU A 23 9.64 3.79 4.92
C LEU A 23 8.98 5.17 4.89
N GLU A 24 7.99 5.41 5.77
CA GLU A 24 7.32 6.70 5.90
C GLU A 24 8.29 7.81 6.34
N LYS A 25 9.23 7.51 7.25
CA LYS A 25 10.28 8.46 7.64
C LYS A 25 11.20 8.85 6.49
N GLU A 26 11.45 7.94 5.56
CA GLU A 26 12.21 8.19 4.33
C GLU A 26 11.36 8.85 3.21
N GLY A 27 10.11 9.22 3.49
CA GLY A 27 9.20 9.84 2.52
C GLY A 27 8.52 8.85 1.56
N ILE A 28 8.70 7.55 1.79
CA ILE A 28 8.12 6.47 1.00
C ILE A 28 6.77 6.08 1.63
N LYS A 29 5.68 6.11 0.85
CA LYS A 29 4.38 5.59 1.29
C LYS A 29 4.14 4.22 0.69
N VAL A 30 3.74 3.29 1.54
CA VAL A 30 3.35 1.95 1.13
C VAL A 30 1.86 1.93 0.82
N LEU A 31 1.50 1.52 -0.40
CA LEU A 31 0.14 1.14 -0.75
C LEU A 31 0.07 -0.40 -0.73
N ARG A 32 -0.84 -0.96 0.06
CA ARG A 32 -1.01 -2.41 0.23
C ARG A 32 -2.33 -2.84 -0.40
N PHE A 33 -2.28 -3.85 -1.25
CA PHE A 33 -3.45 -4.44 -1.90
C PHE A 33 -3.50 -5.93 -1.60
N HIS A 34 -4.70 -6.48 -1.42
CA HIS A 34 -4.85 -7.92 -1.33
C HIS A 34 -4.73 -8.56 -2.72
N ASN A 35 -4.19 -9.79 -2.79
CA ASN A 35 -4.06 -10.55 -4.05
C ASN A 35 -5.40 -10.61 -4.79
N GLY A 36 -6.51 -10.80 -4.07
CA GLY A 36 -7.85 -10.82 -4.67
C GLY A 36 -8.23 -9.49 -5.34
N GLN A 37 -7.79 -8.34 -4.82
CA GLN A 37 -8.05 -7.04 -5.43
C GLN A 37 -7.21 -6.85 -6.69
N VAL A 38 -5.94 -7.24 -6.66
CA VAL A 38 -5.09 -7.13 -7.86
C VAL A 38 -5.59 -8.04 -8.98
N LEU A 39 -6.07 -9.24 -8.63
CA LEU A 39 -6.51 -10.23 -9.60
C LEU A 39 -7.92 -9.95 -10.16
N ASN A 40 -8.83 -9.41 -9.35
CA ASN A 40 -10.24 -9.25 -9.74
C ASN A 40 -10.69 -7.79 -9.88
N GLU A 41 -9.95 -6.84 -9.31
CA GLU A 41 -10.34 -5.42 -9.18
C GLU A 41 -9.19 -4.50 -9.63
N ILE A 42 -8.52 -4.84 -10.73
CA ILE A 42 -7.31 -4.13 -11.19
C ILE A 42 -7.55 -2.64 -11.47
N GLU A 43 -8.73 -2.27 -11.95
CA GLU A 43 -9.09 -0.87 -12.19
C GLU A 43 -9.08 -0.05 -10.90
N THR A 44 -9.66 -0.59 -9.82
CA THR A 44 -9.65 0.04 -8.49
C THR A 44 -8.23 0.17 -7.95
N VAL A 45 -7.38 -0.84 -8.15
CA VAL A 45 -5.96 -0.76 -7.77
C VAL A 45 -5.25 0.39 -8.50
N LEU A 46 -5.48 0.53 -9.80
CA LEU A 46 -4.90 1.59 -10.62
C LEU A 46 -5.40 2.97 -10.21
N GLU A 47 -6.70 3.12 -9.91
CA GLU A 47 -7.29 4.37 -9.45
C GLU A 47 -6.66 4.84 -8.14
N VAL A 48 -6.51 3.95 -7.16
CA VAL A 48 -5.86 4.27 -5.87
C VAL A 48 -4.41 4.72 -6.08
N ILE A 49 -3.66 4.08 -6.97
CA ILE A 49 -2.29 4.48 -7.30
C ILE A 49 -2.30 5.87 -7.97
N TRP A 50 -3.19 6.08 -8.94
CA TRP A 50 -3.30 7.35 -9.66
C TRP A 50 -3.62 8.51 -8.73
N GLU A 51 -4.63 8.35 -7.88
CA GLU A 51 -5.00 9.36 -6.89
C GLU A 51 -3.85 9.72 -5.94
N GLU A 52 -3.08 8.72 -5.48
CA GLU A 52 -1.95 8.98 -4.59
C GLU A 52 -0.84 9.76 -5.31
N VAL A 53 -0.58 9.43 -6.58
CA VAL A 53 0.39 10.17 -7.40
C VAL A 53 -0.08 11.62 -7.60
N GLU A 54 -1.35 11.85 -7.94
CA GLU A 54 -1.89 13.21 -8.10
C GLU A 54 -1.85 14.02 -6.80
N LYS A 55 -2.23 13.41 -5.67
CA LYS A 55 -2.13 14.03 -4.33
C LYS A 55 -0.69 14.43 -4.01
N ARG A 56 0.30 13.63 -4.41
CA ARG A 56 1.73 13.94 -4.18
C ARG A 56 2.29 14.99 -5.13
N LEU A 57 1.87 14.99 -6.40
CA LEU A 57 2.28 16.00 -7.37
C LEU A 57 1.70 17.37 -7.04
N SER A 58 0.44 17.44 -6.60
CA SER A 58 -0.21 18.70 -6.22
C SER A 58 0.43 19.34 -4.98
N ARG A 59 0.92 18.55 -4.01
CA ARG A 59 1.62 19.03 -2.80
C ARG A 59 3.04 19.58 -3.07
N ARG A 60 3.60 19.37 -4.27
CA ARG A 60 4.94 19.83 -4.66
C ARG A 60 4.94 21.17 -5.39
N LYS A 61 3.77 21.72 -5.74
CA LYS A 61 3.61 23.06 -6.29
C LYS A 61 3.44 24.07 -5.17
#